data_AF-A0AAV0H3J5-F1
#
_entry.id   AF-A0AAV0H3J5-F1
#
_cell.length_a   1.000
_cell.length_b   1.000
_cell.length_c   1.000
_cell.angle_alpha   90.00
_cell.angle_beta   90.00
_cell.angle_gamma   90.00
#
_symmetry.space_group_name_H-M   'P 1'
#
loop_
_entity.id
_entity.type
_entity.pdbx_description
1 polymer ?
#
loop_
_entity_poly.entity_id
_entity_poly.type
_entity_poly.pdbx_seq_one_letter_code
_entity_poly.pdbx_strand_id
1 'polypeptide(L)'
;MLIFVVATTATEAAATTTKPSQRLSRFLKDETTVDGTPGYGGNSGNGVGGIGTSKNPRAADHCNKDPGLCQSLYGKGFECCNNKCIDVTADKQNCGGCKNKCAFKDECCNGQCVYLSLDKRHCGKCNAPCAAPQLCVYGMCNYT
;
A
#
# COMPACT_ATOMS: atom_id res chain seq x y z
N MET A 1 -68.52 -10.32 -40.63
CA MET A 1 -67.75 -9.26 -39.92
C MET A 1 -66.98 -9.91 -38.79
N LEU A 2 -65.68 -10.20 -38.99
CA LEU A 2 -64.80 -10.62 -37.90
C LEU A 2 -64.18 -9.38 -37.25
N ILE A 3 -64.43 -9.19 -35.96
CA ILE A 3 -63.85 -8.10 -35.18
C ILE A 3 -62.44 -8.53 -34.78
N PHE A 4 -61.42 -7.92 -35.39
CA PHE A 4 -60.03 -8.05 -34.93
C PHE A 4 -59.85 -7.17 -33.70
N VAL A 5 -59.83 -7.76 -32.51
CA VAL A 5 -59.47 -7.07 -31.26
C VAL A 5 -57.95 -6.88 -31.28
N VAL A 6 -57.50 -5.67 -31.58
CA VAL A 6 -56.08 -5.32 -31.50
C VAL A 6 -55.73 -5.18 -30.02
N ALA A 7 -55.15 -6.22 -29.44
CA ALA A 7 -54.66 -6.17 -28.06
C ALA A 7 -53.40 -5.28 -28.01
N THR A 8 -53.57 -4.01 -27.66
CA THR A 8 -52.46 -3.12 -27.30
C THR A 8 -51.92 -3.55 -25.94
N THR A 9 -50.81 -4.27 -25.92
CA THR A 9 -50.09 -4.55 -24.67
C THR A 9 -49.40 -3.25 -24.23
N ALA A 10 -49.93 -2.63 -23.18
CA ALA A 10 -49.26 -1.53 -22.51
C ALA A 10 -47.95 -2.04 -21.91
N THR A 11 -46.81 -1.55 -22.42
CA THR A 11 -45.51 -1.75 -21.78
C THR A 11 -45.43 -0.81 -20.59
N GLU A 12 -45.57 -1.37 -19.38
CA GLU A 12 -45.33 -0.64 -18.13
C GLU A 12 -43.84 -0.32 -18.01
N ALA A 13 -43.50 0.98 -18.00
CA ALA A 13 -42.16 1.43 -17.64
C ALA A 13 -41.96 1.21 -16.14
N ALA A 14 -41.22 0.16 -15.77
CA ALA A 14 -40.77 -0.05 -14.40
C ALA A 14 -39.75 1.05 -14.03
N ALA A 15 -40.24 2.13 -13.43
CA ALA A 15 -39.39 3.12 -12.78
C ALA A 15 -38.70 2.46 -11.58
N THR A 16 -37.45 2.03 -11.76
CA THR A 16 -36.58 1.61 -10.66
C THR A 16 -36.24 2.83 -9.81
N THR A 17 -37.03 3.02 -8.76
CA THR A 17 -36.71 3.94 -7.67
C THR A 17 -35.53 3.37 -6.88
N THR A 18 -34.31 3.82 -7.17
CA THR A 18 -33.18 3.61 -6.26
C THR A 18 -33.39 4.47 -5.03
N LYS A 19 -34.12 3.92 -4.05
CA LYS A 19 -34.22 4.47 -2.70
C LYS A 19 -32.81 4.41 -2.08
N PRO A 20 -32.30 5.49 -1.45
CA PRO A 20 -30.99 5.45 -0.82
C PRO A 20 -31.06 4.46 0.33
N SER A 21 -30.21 3.43 0.27
CA SER A 21 -30.04 2.46 1.35
C SER A 21 -29.42 3.18 2.55
N GLN A 22 -30.28 3.79 3.38
CA GLN A 22 -29.96 4.13 4.75
C GLN A 22 -29.98 2.83 5.56
N ARG A 23 -28.96 2.01 5.35
CA ARG A 23 -28.63 0.89 6.22
C ARG A 23 -27.14 1.03 6.52
N LEU A 24 -26.82 1.04 7.81
CA LEU A 24 -25.47 1.05 8.36
C LEU A 24 -24.81 2.41 8.61
N SER A 25 -25.57 3.33 9.19
CA SER A 25 -25.12 4.20 10.30
C SER A 25 -24.67 3.41 11.56
N ARG A 26 -23.97 2.27 11.35
CA ARG A 26 -23.41 1.36 12.36
C ARG A 26 -21.89 1.29 12.32
N PHE A 27 -21.23 2.10 11.49
CA PHE A 27 -19.75 2.22 11.48
C PHE A 27 -19.20 3.27 12.45
N LEU A 28 -20.03 3.81 13.37
CA LEU A 28 -19.61 4.81 14.36
C LEU A 28 -19.44 4.26 15.78
N LYS A 29 -19.35 2.94 15.97
CA LYS A 29 -18.87 2.37 17.24
C LYS A 29 -18.29 0.98 17.01
N ASP A 30 -16.99 0.92 17.22
CA ASP A 30 -16.18 -0.26 17.48
C ASP A 30 -15.63 -1.03 16.27
N GLU A 31 -14.56 -0.47 15.70
CA GLU A 31 -13.37 -1.30 15.48
C GLU A 31 -12.20 -0.66 16.24
N THR A 32 -11.90 -1.23 17.39
CA THR A 32 -10.54 -1.22 17.92
C THR A 32 -9.71 -2.12 17.00
N THR A 33 -9.25 -1.60 15.84
CA THR A 33 -8.39 -2.36 14.93
C THR A 33 -7.03 -1.69 14.77
N VAL A 34 -6.15 -2.11 15.68
CA VAL A 34 -4.75 -2.51 15.47
C VAL A 34 -3.87 -1.53 14.67
N ASP A 35 -3.01 -0.79 15.37
CA ASP A 35 -1.71 -0.34 14.85
C ASP A 35 -1.02 -1.56 14.19
N GLY A 36 -1.12 -1.61 12.86
CA GLY A 36 -0.68 -2.71 12.03
C GLY A 36 0.84 -2.80 11.98
N THR A 37 1.43 -3.41 13.00
CA THR A 37 2.60 -4.26 12.75
C THR A 37 2.06 -5.64 12.40
N PRO A 38 2.45 -6.24 11.25
CA PRO A 38 2.17 -7.64 11.00
C PRO A 38 2.82 -8.45 12.13
N GLY A 39 2.00 -9.00 13.02
CA GLY A 39 2.45 -9.96 14.01
C GLY A 39 2.89 -11.24 13.30
N TYR A 40 4.12 -11.27 12.81
CA TYR A 40 4.78 -12.50 12.44
C TYR A 40 5.14 -13.22 13.74
N GLY A 41 4.34 -14.24 14.08
CA GLY A 41 4.70 -15.24 15.07
C GLY A 41 5.96 -15.99 14.64
N GLY A 42 7.11 -15.49 15.05
CA GLY A 42 8.40 -16.14 14.86
C GLY A 42 8.61 -17.19 15.94
N ASN A 43 8.38 -18.45 15.59
CA ASN A 43 8.85 -19.57 16.40
C ASN A 43 10.39 -19.69 16.29
N SER A 44 11.04 -19.67 17.46
CA SER A 44 12.33 -20.28 17.83
C SER A 44 13.48 -20.42 16.83
N GLY A 45 14.67 -19.98 17.26
CA GLY A 45 15.85 -20.83 17.12
C GLY A 45 17.22 -20.14 16.99
N ASN A 46 17.92 -20.11 18.13
CA ASN A 46 19.39 -20.08 18.28
C ASN A 46 20.13 -18.72 18.20
N GLY A 47 20.53 -18.24 19.38
CA GLY A 47 21.42 -17.10 19.58
C GLY A 47 21.63 -16.85 21.07
N VAL A 48 22.58 -17.55 21.66
CA VAL A 48 22.89 -17.56 23.10
C VAL A 48 23.41 -16.18 23.53
N GLY A 49 22.60 -15.45 24.30
CA GLY A 49 23.01 -14.16 24.86
C GLY A 49 21.90 -13.34 25.52
N GLY A 50 21.22 -13.88 26.53
CA GLY A 50 20.46 -13.06 27.48
C GLY A 50 19.07 -13.58 27.83
N ILE A 51 18.91 -13.92 29.11
CA ILE A 51 17.73 -14.36 29.84
C ILE A 51 16.51 -13.48 29.52
N GLY A 52 15.35 -14.13 29.36
CA GLY A 52 14.10 -13.54 28.90
C GLY A 52 13.69 -12.25 29.61
N THR A 53 13.24 -11.30 28.82
CA THR A 53 12.23 -10.34 29.25
C THR A 53 11.26 -10.17 28.11
N SER A 54 9.97 -10.19 28.43
CA SER A 54 8.91 -9.72 27.57
C SER A 54 9.34 -8.39 26.95
N LYS A 55 9.71 -8.38 25.67
CA LYS A 55 9.96 -7.12 24.97
C LYS A 55 8.66 -6.33 25.07
N ASN A 56 8.71 -5.18 25.74
CA ASN A 56 7.56 -4.28 25.80
C ASN A 56 7.11 -4.04 24.35
N PRO A 57 5.88 -4.39 23.96
CA PRO A 57 5.41 -4.17 22.58
C PRO A 57 5.34 -2.68 22.22
N ARG A 58 5.57 -1.79 23.20
CA ARG A 58 5.67 -0.33 23.04
C ARG A 58 7.12 0.19 23.13
N ALA A 59 8.12 -0.66 23.26
CA ALA A 59 9.51 -0.23 23.20
C ALA A 59 9.86 0.14 21.76
N ALA A 60 10.40 1.34 21.56
CA ALA A 60 10.92 1.72 20.25
C ALA A 60 12.05 0.76 19.83
N ASP A 61 12.06 0.34 18.57
CA ASP A 61 13.06 -0.58 18.04
C ASP A 61 14.45 0.06 18.03
N HIS A 62 15.23 -0.22 19.06
CA HIS A 62 16.61 0.24 19.18
C HIS A 62 17.56 -0.74 18.46
N CYS A 63 17.60 -0.65 17.14
CA CYS A 63 18.35 -1.55 16.28
C CYS A 63 19.89 -1.34 16.31
N ASN A 64 20.42 -0.31 16.96
CA ASN A 64 21.87 -0.08 17.01
C ASN A 64 22.65 -1.18 17.76
N LYS A 65 21.98 -1.95 18.64
CA LYS A 65 22.60 -3.05 19.39
C LYS A 65 22.46 -4.40 18.68
N ASP A 66 21.51 -4.51 17.76
CA ASP A 66 21.22 -5.72 17.00
C ASP A 66 20.86 -5.33 15.55
N PRO A 67 21.84 -5.30 14.64
CA PRO A 67 21.61 -4.88 13.26
C PRO A 67 20.68 -5.84 12.49
N GLY A 68 20.52 -7.09 12.95
CA GLY A 68 19.61 -8.08 12.38
C GLY A 68 18.15 -7.88 12.81
N LEU A 69 17.90 -7.03 13.82
CA LEU A 69 16.57 -6.80 14.38
C LEU A 69 15.58 -6.30 13.33
N CYS A 70 15.98 -5.33 12.50
CA CYS A 70 15.07 -4.72 11.52
C CYS A 70 14.62 -5.72 10.46
N GLN A 71 15.53 -6.56 9.98
CA GLN A 71 15.19 -7.59 9.00
C GLN A 71 14.38 -8.73 9.62
N SER A 72 14.58 -9.01 10.91
CA SER A 72 13.87 -10.07 11.62
C SER A 72 12.43 -9.67 12.01
N LEU A 73 12.21 -8.40 12.35
CA LEU A 73 10.88 -7.89 12.72
C LEU A 73 10.03 -7.51 11.51
N TYR A 74 10.64 -6.86 10.52
CA TYR A 74 9.93 -6.22 9.40
C TYR A 74 10.19 -6.89 8.04
N GLY A 75 11.21 -7.73 7.94
CA GLY A 75 11.59 -8.41 6.71
C GLY A 75 12.68 -7.68 5.91
N LYS A 76 12.95 -8.19 4.71
CA LYS A 76 13.95 -7.61 3.81
C LYS A 76 13.53 -6.20 3.37
N GLY A 77 14.50 -5.31 3.20
CA GLY A 77 14.25 -3.91 2.83
C GLY A 77 14.15 -2.95 4.02
N PHE A 78 14.25 -3.44 5.25
CA PHE A 78 14.37 -2.60 6.44
C PHE A 78 15.82 -2.51 6.90
N GLU A 79 16.28 -1.28 7.14
CA GLU A 79 17.63 -1.00 7.62
C GLU A 79 17.59 -0.17 8.91
N CYS A 80 18.62 -0.34 9.74
CA CYS A 80 18.77 0.44 10.97
C CYS A 80 19.34 1.83 10.66
N CYS A 81 18.49 2.85 10.61
CA CYS A 81 18.87 4.23 10.42
C CYS A 81 18.62 5.04 11.70
N ASN A 82 19.67 5.64 12.28
CA ASN A 82 19.59 6.47 13.49
C ASN A 82 18.86 5.77 14.67
N ASN A 83 19.19 4.51 14.95
CA ASN A 83 18.56 3.69 16.00
C ASN A 83 17.06 3.43 15.80
N LYS A 84 16.59 3.43 14.55
CA LYS A 84 15.23 3.06 14.15
C LYS A 84 15.27 2.17 12.91
N CYS A 85 14.34 1.24 12.80
CA CYS A 85 14.14 0.48 11.57
C CYS A 85 13.36 1.31 10.56
N ILE A 86 13.96 1.56 9.40
CA ILE A 86 13.37 2.34 8.30
C ILE A 86 13.22 1.43 7.09
N ASP A 87 12.08 1.51 6.42
CA ASP A 87 11.86 0.86 5.12
C ASP A 87 12.63 1.62 4.04
N VAL A 88 13.81 1.12 3.68
CA VAL A 88 14.64 1.74 2.65
C VAL A 88 14.08 1.49 1.25
N THR A 89 13.02 0.70 1.08
CA THR A 89 12.44 0.41 -0.23
C THR A 89 11.39 1.43 -0.68
N ALA A 90 10.84 2.18 0.27
CA ALA A 90 9.78 3.18 0.06
C ALA A 90 10.08 4.55 0.69
N ASP A 91 11.00 4.65 1.67
CA ASP A 91 11.33 5.93 2.29
C ASP A 91 12.17 6.81 1.35
N LYS A 92 11.59 7.94 0.91
CA LYS A 92 12.24 8.91 0.02
C LYS A 92 13.50 9.57 0.59
N GLN A 93 13.67 9.60 1.90
CA GLN A 93 14.84 10.18 2.57
C GLN A 93 15.96 9.14 2.83
N ASN A 94 15.63 7.86 2.71
CA ASN A 94 16.51 6.73 2.99
C ASN A 94 16.39 5.64 1.90
N CYS A 95 16.25 6.04 0.65
CA CYS A 95 15.92 5.12 -0.44
C CYS A 95 17.12 4.24 -0.82
N GLY A 96 16.98 2.93 -0.70
CA GLY A 96 18.06 1.97 -0.92
C GLY A 96 19.15 1.99 0.17
N GLY A 97 19.02 2.85 1.18
CA GLY A 97 19.96 2.94 2.30
C GLY A 97 19.81 4.22 3.11
N CYS A 98 20.32 4.20 4.35
CA CYS A 98 20.21 5.34 5.26
C CYS A 98 20.82 6.62 4.67
N LYS A 99 20.14 7.76 4.88
CA LYS A 99 20.54 9.10 4.40
C LYS A 99 20.64 9.21 2.86
N ASN A 100 20.11 8.26 2.11
CA ASN A 100 20.03 8.35 0.66
C ASN A 100 18.72 9.02 0.22
N LYS A 101 18.73 10.36 0.19
CA LYS A 101 17.55 11.14 -0.18
C LYS A 101 17.41 11.22 -1.70
N CYS A 102 16.23 10.86 -2.22
CA CYS A 102 15.92 11.05 -3.64
C CYS A 102 15.84 12.52 -4.05
N ALA A 103 16.14 12.80 -5.32
CA ALA A 103 16.09 14.15 -5.87
C ALA A 103 14.66 14.73 -5.86
N PHE A 104 14.55 16.03 -6.15
CA PHE A 104 13.26 16.70 -6.20
C PHE A 104 12.37 16.05 -7.28
N LYS A 105 11.13 15.72 -6.90
CA LYS A 105 10.13 14.94 -7.68
C LYS A 105 10.40 13.46 -7.94
N ASP A 106 11.55 12.92 -7.53
CA ASP A 106 11.76 11.46 -7.57
C ASP A 106 11.00 10.77 -6.44
N GLU A 107 10.62 9.53 -6.66
CA GLU A 107 9.98 8.67 -5.66
C GLU A 107 10.85 7.45 -5.39
N CYS A 108 10.79 6.91 -4.16
CA CYS A 108 11.51 5.69 -3.85
C CYS A 108 10.69 4.47 -4.29
N CYS A 109 11.15 3.79 -5.33
CA CYS A 109 10.54 2.56 -5.84
C CYS A 109 11.50 1.39 -5.68
N ASN A 110 11.16 0.45 -4.79
CA ASN A 110 11.94 -0.76 -4.51
C ASN A 110 13.42 -0.44 -4.17
N GLY A 111 13.65 0.64 -3.43
CA GLY A 111 15.00 1.08 -3.04
C GLY A 111 15.78 1.82 -4.12
N GLN A 112 15.10 2.25 -5.19
CA GLN A 112 15.68 3.09 -6.24
C GLN A 112 14.90 4.39 -6.37
N CYS A 113 15.62 5.51 -6.48
CA CYS A 113 15.00 6.79 -6.79
C CYS A 113 14.61 6.82 -8.26
N VAL A 114 13.32 6.98 -8.54
CA VAL A 114 12.76 6.96 -9.89
C VAL A 114 11.93 8.20 -10.15
N TYR A 115 12.15 8.83 -11.30
CA TYR A 115 11.33 9.96 -11.75
C TYR A 115 10.04 9.47 -12.40
N LEU A 116 8.97 9.40 -11.60
CA LEU A 116 7.67 8.84 -12.02
C LEU A 116 7.04 9.55 -13.22
N SER A 117 7.46 10.77 -13.54
CA SER A 117 6.87 11.53 -14.64
C SER A 117 7.38 11.13 -16.03
N LEU A 118 8.51 10.42 -16.11
CA LEU A 118 9.12 10.02 -17.38
C LEU A 118 9.57 8.55 -17.42
N ASP A 119 9.77 7.88 -16.27
CA ASP A 119 10.15 6.47 -16.29
C ASP A 119 8.97 5.62 -16.76
N LYS A 120 9.13 5.00 -17.94
CA LYS A 120 8.13 4.14 -18.57
C LYS A 120 7.73 2.94 -17.70
N ARG A 121 8.59 2.47 -16.79
CA ARG A 121 8.34 1.31 -15.90
C ARG A 121 7.64 1.70 -14.60
N HIS A 122 7.65 2.99 -14.25
CA HIS A 122 7.11 3.53 -13.00
C HIS A 122 6.26 4.78 -13.29
N CYS A 123 5.45 4.76 -14.34
CA CYS A 123 4.75 5.95 -14.79
C CYS A 123 3.62 6.33 -13.82
N GLY A 124 3.72 7.51 -13.21
CA GLY A 124 2.76 8.04 -12.24
C GLY A 124 2.76 7.36 -10.86
N LYS A 125 3.22 6.12 -10.76
CA LYS A 125 3.43 5.38 -9.50
C LYS A 125 4.45 4.26 -9.67
N CYS A 126 5.02 3.79 -8.57
CA CYS A 126 5.94 2.66 -8.60
C CYS A 126 5.31 1.39 -9.20
N ASN A 127 6.08 0.65 -9.99
CA ASN A 127 5.69 -0.61 -10.63
C ASN A 127 4.45 -0.48 -11.54
N ALA A 128 4.24 0.69 -12.15
CA ALA A 128 3.18 0.93 -13.13
C ALA A 128 3.76 1.22 -14.52
N PRO A 129 4.12 0.19 -15.28
CA PRO A 129 4.63 0.38 -16.62
C PRO A 129 3.51 0.80 -17.60
N CYS A 130 3.84 1.68 -18.54
CA CYS A 130 2.95 1.95 -19.68
C CYS A 130 3.00 0.80 -20.69
N ALA A 131 1.84 0.47 -21.28
CA ALA A 131 1.77 -0.54 -22.34
C ALA A 131 2.60 -0.08 -23.55
N ALA A 132 3.36 -0.97 -24.20
CA ALA A 132 4.02 -0.61 -25.44
C ALA A 132 2.97 -0.39 -26.55
N PRO A 133 3.05 0.68 -27.38
CA PRO A 133 4.15 1.63 -27.55
C PRO A 133 3.99 2.98 -26.80
N GLN A 134 3.15 3.06 -25.77
CA GLN A 134 2.84 4.29 -25.05
C GLN A 134 4.08 4.90 -24.39
N LEU A 135 4.12 6.24 -24.42
CA LEU A 135 5.09 7.04 -23.68
C LEU A 135 4.55 7.41 -22.30
N CYS A 136 5.47 7.60 -21.36
CA CYS A 136 5.19 8.21 -20.06
C CYS A 136 5.55 9.69 -20.13
N VAL A 137 4.55 10.56 -20.00
CA VAL A 137 4.77 12.02 -19.98
C VAL A 137 3.93 12.60 -18.85
N TYR A 138 4.55 13.44 -18.01
CA TYR A 138 3.92 14.03 -16.82
C TYR A 138 3.28 12.99 -15.86
N GLY A 139 3.75 11.75 -15.89
CA GLY A 139 3.22 10.65 -15.06
C GLY A 139 1.94 10.02 -15.61
N MET A 140 1.63 10.25 -16.89
CA MET A 140 0.49 9.67 -17.58
C MET A 140 0.96 8.84 -18.78
N CYS A 141 0.37 7.65 -18.94
CA CYS A 141 0.57 6.83 -20.12
C CYS A 141 -0.30 7.34 -21.28
N ASN A 142 0.26 7.38 -22.49
CA ASN A 142 -0.44 7.83 -23.70
C ASN A 142 -0.93 9.30 -23.62
N TYR A 143 -0.07 10.18 -23.10
CA TYR A 143 -0.30 11.62 -23.14
C TYR A 143 -0.01 12.14 -24.56
N THR A 144 -1.08 12.46 -25.29
CA THR A 144 -1.07 12.98 -26.66
C THR A 144 -1.88 14.25 -26.75
#